data_AF-A0A4S8KY24-F1
#
_entry.id   AF-A0A4S8KY24-F1
#
_cell.length_a   1.000
_cell.length_b   1.000
_cell.length_c   1.000
_cell.angle_alpha   90.00
_cell.angle_beta   90.00
_cell.angle_gamma   90.00
#
_symmetry.space_group_name_H-M   'P 1'
#
loop_
_entity.id
_entity.type
_entity.pdbx_description
1 polymer ?
#
loop_
_entity_poly.entity_id
_entity_poly.type
_entity_poly.pdbx_seq_one_letter_code
_entity_poly.pdbx_strand_id
1 'polypeptide(L)' 'LLDNPDHYTSHKFKPFYWSSYVTEVQKAWDTELEKDNKVVLIRKNGRIFGLSRVYDYVYRPSELDDMSLYDWIRRCERVK' A
#
# COMPACT_ATOMS: atom_id res chain seq x y z
N LEU A 1 -18.24 -20.28 -12.54
CA LEU A 1 -17.38 -20.38 -11.34
C LEU A 1 -17.87 -21.61 -10.59
N LEU A 2 -16.99 -22.55 -10.20
CA LEU A 2 -17.28 -23.97 -9.94
C LEU A 2 -18.19 -24.32 -8.74
N ASP A 3 -18.99 -23.39 -8.19
CA ASP A 3 -19.93 -23.62 -7.06
C ASP A 3 -19.30 -24.24 -5.80
N ASN A 4 -17.98 -24.22 -5.69
CA ASN A 4 -17.27 -24.69 -4.52
C ASN A 4 -17.36 -23.63 -3.40
N PRO A 5 -17.60 -24.04 -2.13
CA PRO A 5 -17.49 -23.14 -0.99
C PRO A 5 -16.10 -22.51 -0.95
N ASP A 6 -16.01 -21.25 -0.51
CA ASP A 6 -14.70 -20.62 -0.29
C ASP A 6 -13.92 -21.43 0.76
N HIS A 7 -12.81 -22.05 0.34
CA HIS A 7 -11.99 -22.91 1.19
C HIS A 7 -10.97 -22.12 2.04
N TYR A 8 -10.88 -20.80 1.88
CA TYR A 8 -9.91 -19.96 2.59
C TYR A 8 -10.53 -19.18 3.77
N THR A 9 -11.56 -19.74 4.43
CA THR A 9 -12.24 -19.10 5.56
C THR A 9 -11.41 -19.03 6.85
N SER A 10 -10.35 -19.83 6.97
CA SER A 10 -9.44 -19.82 8.11
C SER A 10 -8.42 -18.67 8.08
N HIS A 11 -8.32 -17.92 6.98
CA HIS A 11 -7.31 -16.89 6.79
C HIS A 11 -7.95 -15.55 6.43
N LYS A 12 -7.32 -14.46 6.87
CA LYS A 12 -7.69 -13.09 6.46
C LYS A 12 -6.63 -12.57 5.50
N PHE A 13 -7.01 -12.34 4.25
CA PHE A 13 -6.13 -11.71 3.28
C PHE A 13 -6.08 -10.20 3.51
N LYS A 14 -4.86 -9.67 3.63
CA LYS A 14 -4.63 -8.21 3.71
C LYS A 14 -4.20 -7.71 2.33
N PRO A 15 -4.86 -6.69 1.77
CA PRO A 15 -4.47 -6.16 0.46
C PRO A 15 -3.09 -5.50 0.54
N PHE A 16 -2.22 -5.86 -0.39
CA PHE A 16 -0.88 -5.27 -0.52
C PHE A 16 -0.62 -4.80 -1.95
N TYR A 17 -0.29 -3.52 -2.11
CA TYR A 17 -0.08 -2.88 -3.41
C TYR A 17 1.40 -2.92 -3.78
N TRP A 18 1.93 -4.14 -3.95
CA TRP A 18 3.36 -4.38 -4.18
C TRP A 18 3.89 -3.63 -5.40
N SER A 19 3.20 -3.71 -6.54
CA SER A 19 3.66 -3.06 -7.77
C SER A 19 3.83 -1.55 -7.60
N SER A 20 2.84 -0.87 -7.01
CA SER A 20 2.91 0.58 -6.78
C SER A 20 4.05 0.96 -5.82
N TYR A 21 4.30 0.14 -4.79
CA TYR A 21 5.43 0.36 -3.88
C TYR A 21 6.78 0.18 -4.59
N VAL A 22 6.93 -0.90 -5.36
CA VAL A 22 8.16 -1.16 -6.13
C VAL A 22 8.43 -0.04 -7.12
N THR A 23 7.41 0.44 -7.84
CA THR A 23 7.53 1.59 -8.73
C THR A 23 8.00 2.85 -8.00
N GLU A 24 7.54 3.10 -6.77
CA GLU A 24 8.00 4.24 -5.97
C GLU A 24 9.46 4.10 -5.57
N VAL A 25 9.87 2.93 -5.08
CA VAL A 25 11.26 2.66 -4.68
C VAL A 25 12.21 2.79 -5.87
N GLN A 26 11.80 2.32 -7.06
CA GLN A 26 12.59 2.42 -8.30
C GLN A 26 12.86 3.86 -8.73
N LYS A 27 12.05 4.84 -8.32
CA LYS A 27 12.32 6.26 -8.61
C LYS A 27 13.64 6.74 -8.02
N ALA A 28 14.13 6.12 -6.94
CA ALA A 28 15.44 6.45 -6.38
C ALA A 28 16.62 6.05 -7.29
N TRP A 29 16.38 5.21 -8.31
CA TRP A 29 17.37 4.74 -9.27
C TRP A 29 17.13 5.27 -10.70
N ASP A 30 16.35 6.34 -10.86
CA ASP A 30 16.06 7.01 -12.16
C ASP A 30 15.69 6.06 -13.29
N THR A 31 15.00 4.95 -12.97
CA THR A 31 14.60 3.97 -13.97
C THR A 31 13.33 4.47 -14.65
N GLU A 32 13.36 4.70 -15.97
CA GLU A 32 12.16 5.03 -16.74
C GLU A 32 11.24 3.80 -16.86
N LEU A 33 10.46 3.55 -15.80
CA LEU A 33 9.42 2.53 -15.79
C LEU A 33 8.05 3.16 -15.96
N GLU A 34 7.17 2.45 -16.65
CA GLU A 34 5.76 2.80 -16.80
C GLU A 34 5.14 3.09 -15.43
N LYS A 35 4.63 4.31 -15.27
CA LYS A 35 4.17 4.83 -13.98
C LYS A 35 2.70 4.48 -13.77
N ASP A 36 2.39 3.43 -12.99
CA ASP A 36 1.02 3.21 -12.48
C ASP A 36 0.73 4.19 -11.32
N ASN A 37 0.54 5.47 -11.66
CA ASN A 37 0.30 6.56 -10.72
C ASN A 37 -1.19 6.70 -10.36
N LYS A 38 -1.83 5.60 -9.92
CA LYS A 38 -3.21 5.69 -9.41
C LYS A 38 -3.24 6.42 -8.08
N VAL A 39 -3.81 7.62 -8.08
CA VAL A 39 -4.04 8.44 -6.90
C VAL A 39 -5.53 8.67 -6.67
N VAL A 40 -5.92 8.74 -5.40
CA VAL A 40 -7.25 9.17 -4.98
C VAL A 40 -7.19 10.67 -4.72
N LEU A 41 -8.07 11.45 -5.35
CA LEU A 41 -8.18 12.88 -5.08
C LEU A 41 -9.12 13.12 -3.89
N ILE A 42 -8.65 13.87 -2.90
CA ILE A 42 -9.46 14.33 -1.77
C ILE A 42 -9.51 15.85 -1.73
N ARG A 43 -10.65 16.42 -1.32
CA ARG A 43 -10.78 17.87 -1.10
C ARG A 43 -10.98 18.16 0.38
N LYS A 44 -10.10 18.98 0.97
CA LYS A 44 -10.16 19.39 2.38
C LYS A 44 -9.87 20.89 2.50
N ASN A 45 -10.72 21.63 3.19
CA ASN A 45 -10.60 23.08 3.40
C ASN A 45 -10.37 23.87 2.08
N GLY A 46 -11.08 23.49 1.02
CA GLY A 46 -10.95 24.13 -0.30
C GLY A 46 -9.74 23.69 -1.14
N ARG A 47 -8.76 22.97 -0.58
CA ARG A 47 -7.59 22.42 -1.30
C ARG A 47 -7.83 20.98 -1.76
N ILE A 48 -7.26 20.62 -2.91
CA ILE A 48 -7.26 19.25 -3.47
C ILE A 48 -5.91 18.60 -3.17
N PHE A 49 -5.93 17.36 -2.71
CA PHE A 49 -4.74 16.54 -2.47
C PHE A 49 -4.85 15.22 -3.23
N GLY A 50 -3.74 14.75 -3.79
CA GLY A 50 -3.61 13.37 -4.25
C GLY A 50 -3.12 12.48 -3.11
N LEU A 51 -3.81 11.37 -2.87
CA LEU A 51 -3.41 10.33 -1.95
C LEU A 51 -3.09 9.05 -2.72
N SER A 52 -1.86 8.56 -2.57
CA SER A 52 -1.46 7.24 -3.04
C SER A 52 -1.51 6.25 -1.89
N ARG A 53 -1.87 4.99 -2.17
CA ARG A 53 -1.76 3.90 -1.19
C ARG A 53 -0.31 3.63 -0.78
N VAL A 54 0.63 4.07 -1.61
CA VAL A 54 2.07 3.97 -1.33
C VAL A 54 2.49 4.86 -0.15
N TYR A 55 1.76 5.93 0.12
CA TYR A 55 2.07 6.83 1.24
C TYR A 55 1.98 6.14 2.60
N ASP A 56 1.13 5.12 2.73
CA ASP A 56 1.07 4.29 3.93
C ASP A 56 2.38 3.52 4.18
N TYR A 57 3.18 3.26 3.14
CA TYR A 57 4.48 2.58 3.23
C TYR A 57 5.64 3.55 3.43
N VAL A 58 5.57 4.70 2.75
CA VAL A 58 6.62 5.74 2.74
C VAL A 58 6.64 6.53 4.05
N TYR A 59 5.47 6.87 4.59
CA TYR A 59 5.35 7.69 5.80
C TYR A 59 4.99 6.85 7.03
N ARG A 60 5.58 5.65 7.13
CA ARG A 60 5.40 4.80 8.33
C ARG A 60 6.06 5.47 9.54
N PRO A 61 5.53 5.24 10.75
CA PRO A 61 6.17 5.72 11.98
C PRO A 61 7.59 5.18 12.11
N SER A 62 8.54 6.03 12.48
CA SER A 62 9.96 5.69 12.61
C SER A 62 10.23 4.62 13.68
N GLU A 63 9.32 4.47 14.65
CA GLU A 63 9.36 3.40 15.65
C GLU A 63 9.22 2.00 15.04
N LEU A 64 8.84 1.90 13.77
CA LEU A 64 8.68 0.66 13.01
C LEU A 64 9.75 0.48 11.93
N ASP A 65 10.80 1.30 11.91
CA ASP A 65 11.87 1.23 10.89
C ASP A 65 12.63 -0.10 10.93
N ASP A 66 12.76 -0.70 12.13
CA ASP A 66 13.37 -2.02 12.32
C ASP A 66 12.49 -3.17 11.79
N MET A 67 11.23 -2.88 11.41
CA MET A 67 10.27 -3.86 10.92
C MET A 67 10.24 -3.86 9.39
N SER A 68 10.47 -5.05 8.82
CA SER A 68 10.30 -5.26 7.38
C SER A 68 8.90 -4.84 6.91
N LEU A 69 8.77 -4.36 5.67
CA LEU A 69 7.46 -3.99 5.13
C LEU A 69 6.48 -5.17 5.14
N TYR A 70 6.97 -6.39 4.91
CA TYR A 70 6.19 -7.61 4.99
C TYR A 70 5.62 -7.84 6.40
N ASP A 71 6.47 -7.75 7.44
CA ASP A 71 6.03 -7.93 8.82
C ASP A 71 5.06 -6.85 9.26
N TRP A 72 5.30 -5.60 8.85
CA TRP A 72 4.42 -4.47 9.13
C TRP A 72 3.02 -4.71 8.60
N ILE A 73 2.87 -5.09 7.32
CA ILE A 73 1.55 -5.36 6.71
C ILE A 73 0.87 -6.53 7.41
N ARG A 74 1.63 -7.59 7.71
CA ARG A 74 1.08 -8.79 8.33
C ARG A 74 0.59 -8.50 9.76
N ARG A 75 1.39 -7.80 10.56
CA ARG A 75 1.21 -7.69 12.02
C ARG A 75 0.51 -6.41 12.47
N CYS A 76 0.58 -5.33 11.71
CA CYS A 76 -0.03 -4.06 12.07
C CYS A 76 -1.45 -3.93 11.48
N GLU A 77 -2.25 -3.09 12.12
CA GLU A 77 -3.57 -2.68 11.64
C GLU A 77 -3.67 -1.16 11.72
N ARG A 78 -4.31 -0.56 10.72
CA ARG A 78 -4.52 0.89 10.68
C ARG A 78 -5.62 1.25 11.68
N VAL A 79 -5.28 2.02 12.69
CA VAL A 79 -6.23 2.61 13.64
C VAL A 79 -6.84 3.88 13.02
N LYS A 80 -8.12 4.16 13.30
CA LYS A 80 -8.83 5.34 12.80
C LYS A 80 -8.49 6.59 13.60
#